data_AF-A0A847FCV8-F1
#
_entry.id   AF-A0A847FCV8-F1
#
_cell.length_a   1.000
_cell.length_b   1.000
_cell.length_c   1.000
_cell.angle_alpha   90.00
_cell.angle_beta   90.00
_cell.angle_gamma   90.00
#
_symmetry.space_group_name_H-M   'P 1'
#
loop_
_entity.id
_entity.type
_entity.pdbx_description
1 polymer ?
#
loop_
_entity_poly.entity_id
_entity_poly.type
_entity_poly.pdbx_seq_one_letter_code
_entity_poly.pdbx_strand_id
1 'polypeptide(L)' 'MATITLRMSEEDTKLIRKYAEMTGTTVSQFVRQAALDRIENEYDRSALTRYLEVAERGDFIPYGEARKDWELE' A
#
# COMPACT_ATOMS: atom_id res chain seq x y z
N MET A 1 -4.68 -1.84 -19.87
CA MET A 1 -3.55 -1.22 -19.15
C MET A 1 -3.87 0.24 -18.92
N ALA A 2 -3.69 0.74 -17.70
CA ALA A 2 -3.71 2.17 -17.42
C ALA A 2 -2.28 2.72 -17.45
N THR A 3 -2.10 3.90 -18.02
CA THR A 3 -0.79 4.58 -18.12
C THR A 3 -0.79 5.81 -17.24
N ILE A 4 0.30 6.00 -16.49
CA ILE A 4 0.54 7.21 -15.69
C ILE A 4 1.69 7.96 -16.35
N THR A 5 1.43 9.23 -16.70
CA THR A 5 2.46 10.14 -17.22
C THR A 5 2.84 11.12 -16.11
N LEU A 6 4.12 11.17 -15.77
CA LEU A 6 4.65 12.06 -14.74
C LEU A 6 5.65 13.03 -15.38
N ARG A 7 5.45 14.33 -15.19
CA ARG A 7 6.43 15.35 -15.62
C ARG A 7 7.45 15.53 -14.50
N MET A 8 8.73 15.48 -14.85
CA MET A 8 9.84 15.57 -13.91
C MET A 8 11.03 16.27 -14.58
N SER A 9 11.96 16.78 -13.77
CA SER A 9 13.22 17.30 -14.28
C SER A 9 14.07 16.17 -14.86
N GLU A 10 15.06 16.52 -15.69
CA GLU A 10 16.03 15.54 -16.19
C GLU A 10 16.85 14.92 -15.06
N GLU A 11 17.16 15.70 -14.03
CA GLU A 11 17.92 15.26 -12.86
C GLU A 11 17.15 14.20 -12.05
N ASP A 12 15.88 14.48 -11.72
CA ASP A 12 15.01 13.52 -11.02
C ASP A 12 14.85 12.24 -11.83
N THR A 13 14.64 12.38 -13.15
CA THR A 13 14.50 11.24 -14.07
C THR A 13 15.74 10.35 -14.04
N LYS A 14 16.93 10.94 -14.05
CA LYS A 14 18.20 10.21 -14.00
C LYS A 14 18.40 9.52 -12.66
N LEU A 15 18.07 10.18 -11.56
CA LEU A 15 18.19 9.63 -10.21
C LEU A 15 17.27 8.41 -10.03
N ILE A 16 15.99 8.54 -10.39
CA ILE A 16 15.00 7.47 -10.25
C ILE A 16 15.36 6.26 -11.12
N ARG A 17 15.81 6.48 -12.36
CA ARG A 17 16.26 5.38 -13.23
C ARG A 17 17.43 4.62 -12.64
N LYS A 18 18.47 5.33 -12.18
CA LYS A 18 19.64 4.70 -11.54
C LYS A 18 19.26 3.92 -10.29
N TYR A 19 18.36 4.46 -9.47
CA TYR A 19 17.88 3.76 -8.28
C TYR A 19 17.16 2.47 -8.63
N ALA A 20 16.26 2.52 -9.63
CA ALA A 20 15.53 1.35 -10.09
C ALA A 20 16.49 0.27 -10.65
N GLU A 21 17.47 0.68 -11.46
CA GLU A 21 18.51 -0.22 -11.99
C GLU A 21 19.34 -0.87 -10.87
N MET A 22 19.80 -0.07 -9.89
CA MET A 22 20.59 -0.55 -8.75
C MET A 22 19.82 -1.55 -7.87
N THR A 23 18.50 -1.40 -7.79
CA THR A 23 17.61 -2.27 -6.99
C THR A 23 17.01 -3.42 -7.81
N GLY A 24 17.38 -3.55 -9.09
CA GLY A 24 16.89 -4.62 -9.96
C GLY A 24 15.40 -4.51 -10.30
N THR A 25 14.82 -3.31 -10.24
CA THR A 25 13.42 -3.05 -10.56
C THR A 25 13.28 -2.09 -11.75
N THR A 26 12.06 -1.90 -12.24
CA THR A 26 11.76 -0.88 -13.26
C THR A 26 11.27 0.41 -12.62
N VAL A 27 11.40 1.53 -13.33
CA VAL A 27 10.83 2.82 -12.89
C VAL A 27 9.33 2.70 -12.60
N SER A 28 8.60 1.98 -13.46
CA SER A 28 7.14 1.79 -13.29
C SER A 28 6.80 0.95 -12.06
N GLN A 29 7.58 -0.08 -11.74
CA GLN A 29 7.41 -0.86 -10.52
C GLN A 29 7.74 -0.04 -9.28
N PHE A 30 8.86 0.69 -9.30
CA PHE A 30 9.26 1.56 -8.20
C PHE A 30 8.20 2.61 -7.87
N VAL A 31 7.74 3.36 -8.88
CA VAL A 31 6.74 4.43 -8.69
C VAL A 31 5.40 3.85 -8.23
N ARG A 32 4.99 2.70 -8.79
CA ARG A 32 3.77 1.99 -8.35
C ARG A 32 3.87 1.59 -6.88
N GLN A 33 4.97 0.96 -6.48
CA GLN A 33 5.15 0.48 -5.12
C GLN A 33 5.17 1.64 -4.14
N ALA A 34 5.96 2.69 -4.43
CA ALA A 34 6.01 3.87 -3.58
C ALA A 34 4.64 4.54 -3.39
N ALA A 35 3.80 4.56 -4.43
CA ALA A 35 2.44 5.08 -4.32
C ALA A 35 1.55 4.20 -3.44
N LEU A 36 1.61 2.87 -3.60
CA LEU A 36 0.83 1.92 -2.78
C LEU A 36 1.28 1.95 -1.32
N ASP A 37 2.60 1.91 -1.07
CA ASP A 37 3.17 1.99 0.27
C ASP A 37 2.70 3.27 0.99
N ARG A 38 2.61 4.39 0.27
CA ARG A 38 2.14 5.65 0.84
C ARG A 38 0.67 5.57 1.26
N ILE A 39 -0.17 4.94 0.45
CA ILE A 39 -1.61 4.74 0.70
C ILE A 39 -1.79 3.80 1.90
N GLU A 40 -1.09 2.66 1.90
CA GLU A 40 -1.13 1.66 2.97
C GLU A 40 -0.69 2.29 4.30
N ASN A 41 0.43 3.03 4.34
CA ASN A 41 0.88 3.70 5.56
C ASN A 41 -0.09 4.75 6.14
N GLU A 42 -0.99 5.32 5.32
CA GLU A 42 -2.08 6.19 5.80
C GLU A 42 -3.25 5.37 6.33
N TYR A 43 -3.62 4.32 5.62
CA TYR A 43 -4.76 3.49 5.95
C TYR A 43 -4.50 2.55 7.14
N ASP A 44 -3.36 1.89 7.16
CA ASP A 44 -2.97 0.88 8.15
C ASP A 44 -3.02 1.42 9.56
N ARG A 45 -2.61 2.67 9.77
CA ARG A 45 -2.73 3.32 11.08
C ARG A 45 -4.17 3.42 11.55
N SER A 46 -5.08 3.86 10.67
CA SER A 46 -6.51 3.95 10.99
C SER A 46 -7.14 2.57 11.20
N ALA A 47 -6.77 1.59 10.39
CA ALA A 47 -7.26 0.22 10.51
C ALA A 47 -6.79 -0.42 11.83
N LEU A 48 -5.50 -0.25 12.16
CA LEU A 48 -4.91 -0.73 13.40
C LEU A 48 -5.54 -0.07 14.63
N THR A 49 -5.72 1.25 14.64
CA THR A 49 -6.37 1.96 15.75
C THR A 49 -7.79 1.43 15.99
N ARG A 50 -8.60 1.28 14.92
CA ARG A 50 -9.95 0.71 15.03
C ARG A 50 -9.94 -0.73 15.57
N TYR A 51 -9.00 -1.55 15.11
CA TYR A 51 -8.85 -2.91 15.63
C TYR A 51 -8.53 -2.91 17.13
N LEU A 52 -7.58 -2.08 17.57
CA LEU A 52 -7.20 -2.00 18.98
C LEU A 52 -8.35 -1.51 19.87
N GLU A 53 -9.14 -0.52 19.44
CA GLU A 53 -10.35 -0.06 20.15
C GLU A 53 -11.38 -1.18 20.36
N VAL A 54 -11.59 -2.03 19.35
CA VAL A 54 -12.48 -3.20 19.45
C VAL A 54 -11.87 -4.28 20.35
N ALA A 55 -10.58 -4.53 20.21
CA ALA A 55 -9.87 -5.54 20.98
C ALA A 55 -9.83 -5.23 22.48
N GLU A 56 -9.62 -3.96 22.85
CA GLU A 56 -9.65 -3.50 24.25
C GLU A 56 -11.04 -3.64 24.87
N ARG A 57 -12.11 -3.50 24.08
CA ARG A 57 -13.48 -3.68 24.54
C ARG A 57 -13.88 -5.15 24.71
N GLY A 58 -13.12 -6.08 24.13
CA GLY A 58 -13.44 -7.51 24.13
C GLY A 58 -14.55 -7.91 23.15
N ASP A 59 -14.98 -6.99 22.28
CA ASP A 59 -16.06 -7.19 21.31
C ASP A 59 -15.52 -7.87 20.04
N PHE A 60 -15.11 -9.13 20.15
CA PHE A 60 -14.63 -9.89 19.00
C PHE A 60 -15.78 -10.65 18.31
N ILE A 61 -15.84 -10.56 16.98
CA ILE A 61 -16.70 -11.41 16.17
C ILE A 61 -15.97 -12.75 15.98
N PRO A 62 -16.60 -13.91 16.25
CA PRO A 62 -15.98 -15.20 15.97
C PRO A 62 -15.54 -15.33 14.51
N TYR A 63 -14.42 -16.01 14.26
CA TYR A 63 -13.85 -16.18 12.90
C TYR A 63 -14.87 -16.69 11.87
N GLY A 64 -15.78 -17.58 12.28
CA GLY A 64 -16.85 -18.09 11.41
C GLY A 64 -17.90 -17.06 10.98
N GLU A 65 -18.07 -15.97 11.73
CA GLU A 65 -18.92 -14.84 11.34
C GLU A 65 -18.14 -13.82 10.52
N ALA A 66 -16.91 -13.49 10.92
CA ALA A 66 -16.07 -12.52 10.20
C ALA A 66 -15.80 -12.92 8.72
N ARG A 67 -15.65 -14.22 8.43
CA ARG A 67 -15.44 -14.70 7.04
C ARG A 67 -16.59 -14.39 6.09
N LYS A 68 -17.81 -14.13 6.59
CA LYS A 68 -18.97 -13.81 5.75
C LYS A 68 -18.87 -12.41 5.13
N ASP A 69 -18.19 -11.48 5.79
CA ASP A 69 -18.04 -10.10 5.32
C ASP A 69 -16.86 -9.91 4.35
N TRP A 70 -15.92 -10.87 4.32
CA TRP A 70 -14.72 -10.80 3.47
C TRP A 70 -14.88 -11.51 2.12
N GLU A 71 -16.08 -12.03 1.83
CA GLU A 71 -16.38 -12.79 0.60
C GLU A 71 -15.39 -13.96 0.35
N LEU A 72 -14.79 -14.50 1.41
CA LEU A 72 -13.92 -15.66 1.35
C LEU A 72 -14.80 -16.92 1.43
N GLU A 73 -15.02 -17.57 0.28
CA GLU A 73 -15.71 -18.87 0.20
C GLU A 73 -15.15 -19.91 1.17
#